data_AF-A0A2K8VDL1-F1
#
_entry.id   AF-A0A2K8VDL1-F1
#
_cell.length_a   1.000
_cell.length_b   1.000
_cell.length_c   1.000
_cell.angle_alpha   90.00
_cell.angle_beta   90.00
_cell.angle_gamma   90.00
#
_symmetry.space_group_name_H-M   'P 1'
#
loop_
_entity.id
_entity.type
_entity.pdbx_description
1 polymer ?
#
loop_
_entity_poly.entity_id
_entity_poly.type
_entity_poly.pdbx_seq_one_letter_code
_entity_poly.pdbx_strand_id
1 'polypeptide(L)'
;MIGIVLMIIWICLFTYWTLGVGEKLYNKLNDKSILNLKRFKIQIGFVVTYLLIVFLTVGGYEINNENIAEYGWKAWLIIPLHLILMYYMIHTIYFLSRCITTLRNQKEGYGWYMLGFWFFPIGIWIIQPKIIELLNEKPAYNNI
;
A
#
# COMPACT_ATOMS: atom_id res chain seq x y z
N MET A 1 -9.01 -19.33 15.22
CA MET A 1 -9.90 -19.33 14.03
C MET A 1 -10.49 -17.95 13.75
N ILE A 2 -11.19 -17.31 14.70
CA ILE A 2 -11.80 -15.99 14.49
C ILE A 2 -10.80 -14.89 14.10
N GLY A 3 -9.60 -14.88 14.71
CA GLY A 3 -8.55 -13.90 14.36
C GLY A 3 -8.08 -13.98 12.91
N ILE A 4 -7.94 -15.19 12.36
CA ILE A 4 -7.55 -15.41 10.96
C ILE A 4 -8.64 -14.89 10.02
N VAL A 5 -9.92 -15.14 10.35
CA VAL A 5 -11.05 -14.63 9.56
C VAL A 5 -11.07 -13.10 9.55
N LEU A 6 -10.93 -12.47 10.73
CA LEU A 6 -10.87 -11.01 10.85
C LEU A 6 -9.68 -10.41 10.08
N MET A 7 -8.52 -11.06 10.14
CA MET A 7 -7.33 -10.65 9.39
C MET A 7 -7.55 -10.72 7.88
N ILE A 8 -8.13 -11.82 7.36
CA ILE A 8 -8.43 -11.96 5.93
C ILE A 8 -9.41 -10.86 5.48
N ILE A 9 -10.48 -10.62 6.26
CA ILE A 9 -11.44 -9.55 5.98
C ILE A 9 -10.72 -8.20 5.94
N TRP A 10 -9.84 -7.93 6.90
CA TRP A 10 -9.08 -6.69 6.97
C TRP A 10 -8.16 -6.51 5.76
N ILE A 11 -7.41 -7.55 5.37
CA ILE A 11 -6.54 -7.53 4.18
C ILE A 11 -7.38 -7.24 2.93
N CYS A 12 -8.52 -7.91 2.75
CA CYS A 12 -9.40 -7.70 1.60
C CYS A 12 -9.94 -6.26 1.55
N LEU A 13 -10.45 -5.74 2.67
CA LEU A 13 -10.99 -4.38 2.75
C LEU A 13 -9.90 -3.33 2.49
N PHE A 14 -8.74 -3.47 3.13
CA PHE A 14 -7.63 -2.53 2.96
C PHE A 14 -7.07 -2.56 1.53
N THR A 15 -6.98 -3.75 0.93
CA THR A 15 -6.55 -3.93 -0.46
C THR A 15 -7.54 -3.30 -1.43
N TYR A 16 -8.83 -3.57 -1.23
CA TYR A 16 -9.89 -2.98 -2.05
C TYR A 16 -9.86 -1.46 -1.99
N TRP A 17 -9.76 -0.89 -0.78
CA TRP A 17 -9.65 0.55 -0.58
C TRP A 17 -8.40 1.12 -1.26
N THR A 18 -7.24 0.51 -1.06
CA THR A 18 -5.95 0.96 -1.62
C THR A 18 -5.96 0.95 -3.14
N LEU A 19 -6.45 -0.13 -3.76
CA LEU A 19 -6.58 -0.23 -5.21
C LEU A 19 -7.57 0.80 -5.76
N GLY A 20 -8.74 0.92 -5.13
CA GLY A 20 -9.78 1.86 -5.55
C GLY A 20 -9.32 3.32 -5.49
N VAL A 21 -8.66 3.71 -4.40
CA VAL A 21 -8.08 5.06 -4.25
C VAL A 21 -6.95 5.28 -5.26
N GLY A 22 -6.03 4.33 -5.38
CA GLY A 22 -4.90 4.43 -6.31
C GLY A 22 -5.33 4.58 -7.76
N GLU A 23 -6.31 3.79 -8.21
CA GLU A 23 -6.87 3.89 -9.56
C GLU A 23 -7.59 5.21 -9.82
N LYS A 24 -8.45 5.65 -8.89
CA LYS A 24 -9.20 6.90 -9.03
C LYS A 24 -8.27 8.11 -9.08
N LEU A 25 -7.28 8.17 -8.19
CA LEU A 25 -6.30 9.26 -8.19
C LEU A 25 -5.43 9.22 -9.45
N TYR A 26 -4.96 8.04 -9.87
CA TYR A 26 -4.18 7.89 -11.10
C TYR A 26 -4.95 8.34 -12.34
N ASN A 27 -6.23 8.00 -12.44
CA ASN A 27 -7.07 8.40 -13.58
C ASN A 27 -7.32 9.90 -13.66
N LYS A 28 -7.18 10.63 -12.55
CA LYS A 28 -7.27 12.09 -12.51
C LYS A 28 -5.96 12.79 -12.91
N LEU A 29 -4.85 12.07 -13.02
CA LEU A 29 -3.57 12.65 -13.43
C LEU A 29 -3.62 13.05 -14.91
N ASN A 30 -3.19 14.29 -15.19
CA ASN A 30 -3.04 14.80 -16.55
C ASN A 30 -1.93 14.06 -17.29
N ASP A 31 -0.78 13.88 -16.64
CA ASP A 31 0.33 13.10 -17.15
C ASP A 31 0.35 11.73 -16.45
N LYS A 32 0.08 10.67 -17.22
CA LYS A 32 0.10 9.29 -16.73
C LYS A 32 1.48 8.64 -16.80
N SER A 33 2.46 9.26 -17.46
CA SER A 33 3.80 8.70 -17.62
C SER A 33 4.62 8.74 -16.33
N ILE A 34 4.27 9.64 -15.40
CA ILE A 34 4.99 9.83 -14.13
C ILE A 34 4.95 8.61 -13.21
N LEU A 35 3.95 7.74 -13.36
CA LEU A 35 3.68 6.60 -12.49
C LEU A 35 3.13 5.43 -13.30
N ASN A 36 3.33 4.21 -12.81
CA ASN A 36 2.89 3.01 -13.53
C ASN A 36 1.83 2.26 -12.72
N LEU A 37 0.56 2.37 -13.14
CA LEU A 37 -0.57 1.71 -12.47
C LEU A 37 -0.45 0.18 -12.50
N LYS A 38 0.03 -0.41 -13.60
CA LYS A 38 0.20 -1.86 -13.71
C LYS A 38 1.20 -2.38 -12.68
N ARG A 39 2.34 -1.69 -12.53
CA ARG A 39 3.36 -2.00 -11.52
C ARG A 39 2.79 -1.90 -10.11
N PHE A 40 2.03 -0.85 -9.81
CA PHE A 40 1.34 -0.67 -8.53
C PHE A 40 0.42 -1.85 -8.19
N LYS A 41 -0.46 -2.27 -9.13
CA LYS A 41 -1.37 -3.42 -8.90
C LYS A 41 -0.61 -4.73 -8.66
N ILE A 42 0.46 -4.98 -9.42
CA ILE A 42 1.30 -6.19 -9.25
C ILE A 42 1.98 -6.20 -7.88
N GLN A 43 2.50 -5.05 -7.43
CA GLN A 43 3.16 -4.92 -6.12
C GLN A 43 2.18 -5.17 -4.97
N ILE A 44 0.96 -4.61 -5.03
CA ILE A 44 -0.09 -4.90 -4.05
C ILE A 44 -0.47 -6.38 -4.08
N GLY A 45 -0.62 -6.97 -5.27
CA GLY A 45 -0.89 -8.40 -5.42
C GLY A 45 0.17 -9.26 -4.72
N PHE A 46 1.45 -8.97 -4.94
CA PHE A 46 2.55 -9.63 -4.23
C PHE A 46 2.45 -9.46 -2.72
N VAL A 47 2.21 -8.24 -2.23
CA VAL A 47 2.08 -7.94 -0.79
C VAL A 47 0.99 -8.81 -0.16
N VAL A 48 -0.20 -8.83 -0.76
CA VAL A 48 -1.34 -9.61 -0.26
C VAL A 48 -1.06 -11.10 -0.29
N THR A 49 -0.58 -11.62 -1.42
CA THR A 49 -0.26 -13.05 -1.55
C THR A 49 0.80 -13.49 -0.55
N TYR A 50 1.86 -12.70 -0.38
CA TYR A 50 2.92 -13.01 0.58
C TYR A 50 2.40 -13.01 2.03
N LEU A 51 1.61 -11.99 2.42
CA LEU A 51 1.01 -11.95 3.76
C LEU A 51 0.10 -13.15 4.01
N LEU A 52 -0.76 -13.50 3.05
CA LEU A 52 -1.63 -14.67 3.18
C LEU A 52 -0.83 -15.97 3.33
N ILE A 53 0.22 -16.16 2.53
CA ILE A 53 1.08 -17.35 2.66
C ILE A 53 1.71 -17.42 4.04
N VAL A 54 2.35 -16.34 4.49
CA VAL A 54 3.07 -16.31 5.78
C VAL A 54 2.12 -16.58 6.94
N PHE A 55 0.97 -15.91 7.00
CA PHE A 55 0.05 -16.06 8.11
C PHE A 55 -0.71 -17.40 8.10
N LEU A 56 -1.01 -17.98 6.92
CA LEU A 56 -1.73 -19.25 6.82
C LEU A 56 -0.83 -20.47 6.97
N THR A 57 0.44 -20.40 6.54
CA THR A 57 1.34 -21.56 6.50
C THR A 57 2.31 -21.62 7.68
N VAL A 58 2.76 -20.46 8.18
CA VAL A 58 3.76 -20.38 9.25
C VAL A 58 3.13 -19.94 10.58
N GLY A 59 1.86 -19.51 10.57
CA GLY A 59 1.19 -18.94 11.75
C GLY A 59 1.72 -17.56 12.13
N GLY A 60 2.57 -16.95 11.29
CA GLY A 60 3.31 -15.72 11.58
C GLY A 60 4.82 -15.97 11.72
N TYR A 61 5.55 -14.93 12.16
CA TYR A 61 6.97 -15.02 12.48
C TYR A 61 7.16 -15.10 13.99
N GLU A 62 7.03 -16.29 14.56
CA GLU A 62 7.29 -16.51 15.99
C GLU A 62 8.71 -17.07 16.19
N ILE A 63 9.74 -16.41 15.66
CA ILE A 63 11.13 -16.87 15.83
C ILE A 63 11.60 -16.58 17.25
N ASN A 64 11.94 -17.62 18.00
CA ASN A 64 12.50 -17.55 19.35
C ASN A 64 13.73 -18.46 19.48
N ASN A 65 14.40 -18.45 20.65
CA ASN A 65 15.61 -19.24 20.87
C ASN A 65 15.37 -20.76 20.81
N GLU A 66 14.14 -21.22 21.00
CA GLU A 66 13.78 -22.64 21.02
C GLU A 66 13.50 -23.19 19.62
N ASN A 67 13.00 -22.37 18.70
CA ASN A 67 12.60 -22.80 17.35
C ASN A 67 13.51 -22.25 16.22
N ILE A 68 14.58 -21.54 16.55
CA ILE A 68 15.50 -20.96 15.55
C ILE A 68 16.08 -22.01 14.59
N ALA A 69 16.29 -23.24 15.08
CA ALA A 69 16.75 -24.37 14.27
C ALA A 69 15.73 -24.80 13.20
N GLU A 70 14.43 -24.66 13.46
CA GLU A 70 13.34 -25.02 12.53
C GLU A 70 13.21 -24.02 11.36
N TYR A 71 13.67 -22.78 11.59
CA TYR A 71 13.71 -21.73 10.58
C TYR A 71 14.97 -21.79 9.70
N GLY A 72 16.00 -22.57 10.06
CA GLY A 72 17.34 -22.60 9.45
C GLY A 72 17.41 -22.20 7.97
N TRP A 73 17.07 -23.10 7.05
CA TRP A 73 17.11 -22.81 5.60
C TRP A 73 15.96 -21.92 5.12
N LYS A 74 14.80 -21.96 5.80
CA LYS A 74 13.61 -21.17 5.43
C LYS A 74 13.86 -19.67 5.62
N ALA A 75 14.65 -19.29 6.62
CA ALA A 75 15.02 -17.91 6.92
C ALA A 75 15.72 -17.23 5.73
N TRP A 76 16.60 -17.96 5.03
CA TRP A 76 17.30 -17.48 3.83
C TRP A 76 16.36 -17.16 2.67
N LEU A 77 15.17 -17.75 2.63
CA LEU A 77 14.14 -17.43 1.64
C LEU A 77 13.19 -16.34 2.15
N ILE A 78 12.77 -16.45 3.42
CA ILE A 78 11.81 -15.56 4.07
C ILE A 78 12.35 -14.13 4.14
N ILE A 79 13.60 -13.94 4.57
CA ILE A 79 14.18 -12.62 4.80
C ILE A 79 14.23 -11.79 3.51
N PRO A 80 14.80 -12.29 2.38
CA PRO A 80 14.78 -11.54 1.13
C PRO A 80 13.36 -11.24 0.63
N LEU A 81 12.43 -12.20 0.72
CA LEU A 81 11.04 -11.96 0.33
C LEU A 81 10.38 -10.90 1.22
N HIS A 82 10.71 -10.86 2.51
CA HIS A 82 10.23 -9.83 3.43
C HIS A 82 10.78 -8.45 3.08
N LEU A 83 12.05 -8.34 2.70
CA LEU A 83 12.63 -7.08 2.24
C LEU A 83 11.97 -6.60 0.93
N ILE A 84 11.67 -7.51 0.01
CA ILE A 84 10.91 -7.20 -1.22
C ILE A 84 9.50 -6.72 -0.86
N LEU A 85 8.83 -7.38 0.09
CA LEU A 85 7.54 -6.95 0.62
C LEU A 85 7.63 -5.50 1.13
N MET A 86 8.60 -5.19 1.99
CA MET A 86 8.80 -3.84 2.54
C MET A 86 9.02 -2.81 1.44
N TYR A 87 9.87 -3.13 0.45
CA TYR A 87 10.08 -2.26 -0.71
C TYR A 87 8.78 -2.00 -1.48
N TYR A 88 7.97 -3.04 -1.72
CA TYR A 88 6.68 -2.89 -2.41
C TYR A 88 5.67 -2.10 -1.60
N MET A 89 5.63 -2.24 -0.27
CA MET A 89 4.79 -1.40 0.58
C MET A 89 5.20 0.07 0.48
N ILE A 90 6.50 0.37 0.62
CA ILE A 90 7.02 1.75 0.52
C ILE A 90 6.73 2.33 -0.86
N HIS A 91 6.92 1.55 -1.93
CA HIS A 91 6.65 2.01 -3.29
C HIS A 91 5.14 2.26 -3.54
N THR A 92 4.26 1.44 -2.96
CA THR A 92 2.81 1.64 -2.99
C THR A 92 2.41 2.94 -2.30
N ILE A 93 3.00 3.21 -1.13
CA ILE A 93 2.81 4.46 -0.38
C ILE A 93 3.33 5.66 -1.16
N TYR A 94 4.51 5.53 -1.77
CA TYR A 94 5.08 6.54 -2.67
C TYR A 94 4.14 6.83 -3.84
N PHE A 95 3.59 5.80 -4.50
CA PHE A 95 2.66 5.96 -5.62
C PHE A 95 1.46 6.81 -5.22
N LEU A 96 0.78 6.46 -4.12
CA LEU A 96 -0.38 7.21 -3.64
C LEU A 96 -0.02 8.66 -3.27
N SER A 97 1.08 8.82 -2.54
CA SER A 97 1.58 10.12 -2.09
C SER A 97 1.92 11.04 -3.28
N ARG A 98 2.55 10.48 -4.32
CA ARG A 98 2.87 11.20 -5.55
C ARG A 98 1.61 11.56 -6.33
N CYS A 99 0.64 10.66 -6.45
CA CYS A 99 -0.64 11.00 -7.08
C CYS A 99 -1.29 12.21 -6.41
N ILE A 100 -1.42 12.19 -5.07
CA ILE A 100 -2.03 13.29 -4.31
C ILE A 100 -1.23 14.58 -4.50
N THR A 101 0.09 14.50 -4.39
CA THR A 101 0.97 15.67 -4.50
C THR A 101 0.91 16.31 -5.89
N THR A 102 0.92 15.49 -6.95
CA THR A 102 0.82 15.98 -8.33
C THR A 102 -0.54 16.65 -8.57
N LEU A 103 -1.63 16.05 -8.09
CA LEU A 103 -2.97 16.63 -8.25
C LEU A 103 -3.15 17.94 -7.47
N ARG A 104 -2.46 18.12 -6.34
CA ARG A 104 -2.48 19.37 -5.55
C ARG A 104 -1.39 20.37 -5.96
N ASN A 105 -0.89 20.29 -7.21
CA ASN A 105 0.09 21.21 -7.78
C ASN A 105 1.41 21.31 -6.99
N GLN A 106 1.88 20.22 -6.39
CA GLN A 106 3.19 20.11 -5.71
C GLN A 106 3.45 21.12 -4.58
N LYS A 107 2.42 21.81 -4.06
CA LYS A 107 2.58 22.76 -2.95
C LYS A 107 3.04 22.10 -1.65
N GLU A 108 2.63 20.84 -1.45
CA GLU A 108 3.02 20.02 -0.30
C GLU A 108 3.97 18.92 -0.77
N GLY A 109 5.03 18.65 -0.01
CA GLY A 109 5.98 17.58 -0.33
C GLY A 109 5.32 16.20 -0.20
N TYR A 110 5.59 15.30 -1.14
CA TYR A 110 5.06 13.93 -1.12
C TYR A 110 5.46 13.15 0.15
N GLY A 111 6.57 13.51 0.79
CA GLY A 111 7.02 12.92 2.05
C GLY A 111 5.99 13.04 3.18
N TRP A 112 5.23 14.14 3.26
CA TRP A 112 4.19 14.30 4.28
C TRP A 112 3.07 13.27 4.13
N TYR A 113 2.64 13.03 2.89
CA TYR A 113 1.67 11.99 2.58
C TYR A 113 2.23 10.59 2.81
N MET A 114 3.51 10.36 2.49
CA MET A 114 4.15 9.07 2.76
C MET A 114 4.15 8.75 4.26
N LEU A 115 4.51 9.73 5.10
CA LEU A 115 4.45 9.59 6.56
C LEU A 115 3.01 9.34 7.04
N GLY A 116 2.02 10.05 6.49
CA GLY A 116 0.63 9.83 6.87
C GLY A 116 0.11 8.42 6.51
N PHE A 117 0.51 7.86 5.36
CA PHE A 117 0.18 6.47 5.04
C PHE A 117 0.95 5.46 5.91
N TRP A 118 2.18 5.79 6.33
CA TRP A 118 3.00 4.94 7.18
C TRP A 118 2.47 4.88 8.62
N PHE A 119 2.06 6.01 9.19
CA PHE A 119 1.48 6.11 10.55
C PHE A 119 -0.03 5.82 10.58
N PHE A 120 -0.44 4.71 9.97
CA PHE A 120 -1.81 4.23 10.06
C PHE A 120 -2.17 3.86 11.52
N PRO A 121 -3.38 4.17 12.03
CA PRO A 121 -4.52 4.80 11.33
C PRO A 121 -4.53 6.34 11.35
N ILE A 122 -3.73 6.97 12.21
CA ILE A 122 -3.77 8.42 12.49
C ILE A 122 -3.57 9.23 11.21
N GLY A 123 -2.60 8.86 10.39
CA GLY A 123 -2.33 9.63 9.16
C GLY A 123 -3.41 9.48 8.10
N ILE A 124 -4.21 8.40 8.11
CA ILE A 124 -5.37 8.29 7.21
C ILE A 124 -6.45 9.31 7.55
N TRP A 125 -6.66 9.67 8.82
CA TRP A 125 -7.63 10.74 9.16
C TRP A 125 -7.25 12.10 8.57
N ILE A 126 -5.96 12.36 8.39
CA ILE A 126 -5.47 13.60 7.76
C ILE A 126 -5.54 13.49 6.22
N ILE A 127 -5.23 12.32 5.66
CA ILE A 127 -5.17 12.11 4.21
C ILE A 127 -6.56 11.95 3.58
N GLN A 128 -7.47 11.25 4.25
CA GLN A 128 -8.81 10.94 3.75
C GLN A 128 -9.61 12.16 3.26
N PRO A 129 -9.76 13.27 4.03
CA PRO A 129 -10.49 14.44 3.54
C PRO A 129 -9.85 15.05 2.29
N LYS A 130 -8.52 15.05 2.19
CA LYS A 130 -7.78 15.54 1.02
C LYS A 130 -8.03 14.68 -0.23
N ILE A 131 -8.10 13.35 -0.07
CA ILE A 131 -8.46 12.45 -1.18
C ILE A 131 -9.89 12.76 -1.65
N ILE A 132 -10.83 12.97 -0.74
CA ILE A 132 -12.23 13.25 -1.08
C ILE A 132 -12.35 14.57 -1.86
N GLU A 133 -11.68 15.63 -1.41
CA GLU A 133 -11.59 16.92 -2.13
C GLU A 133 -11.09 16.71 -3.56
N LEU A 134 -9.97 16.01 -3.71
CA LEU A 134 -9.39 15.67 -5.01
C LEU A 134 -10.31 14.82 -5.89
N LEU A 135 -11.16 13.96 -5.34
CA LEU A 135 -12.05 13.13 -6.15
C LEU A 135 -13.36 13.84 -6.52
N ASN A 136 -13.79 14.83 -5.73
CA ASN A 136 -15.01 15.60 -5.95
C ASN A 136 -14.80 16.86 -6.81
N GLU A 137 -13.59 17.40 -6.84
CA GLU A 137 -13.23 18.47 -7.78
C GLU A 137 -13.41 17.99 -9.22
N LYS A 138 -14.36 18.58 -9.95
CA LYS A 138 -14.54 18.38 -11.39
C LYS A 138 -13.19 18.59 -12.10
N PRO A 139 -12.86 17.81 -13.16
CA PRO A 139 -11.62 18.00 -13.89
C PRO A 139 -11.53 19.45 -14.36
N ALA A 140 -10.50 20.15 -13.91
CA ALA A 140 -10.25 21.54 -14.24
C ALA A 140 -9.69 21.66 -15.66
N TYR A 141 -10.45 21.24 -16.68
CA TYR A 141 -10.48 21.77 -18.05
C TYR A 141 -11.34 20.88 -18.96
N ASN A 142 -12.55 21.34 -19.28
CA ASN A 142 -13.23 21.08 -20.56
C ASN A 142 -13.46 22.43 -21.26
N ASN A 143 -12.39 23.21 -21.40
CA ASN A 143 -12.38 24.43 -22.21
C ASN A 143 -11.36 24.27 -23.35
N ILE A 144 -11.60 23.33 -24.26
CA ILE A 144 -11.15 23.43 -25.65
C ILE A 144 -12.32 23.02 -26.53
#